data_AF-A0A2S9YWN8-F1
#
_entry.id   AF-A0A2S9YWN8-F1
#
_cell.length_a   1.000
_cell.length_b   1.000
_cell.length_c   1.000
_cell.angle_alpha   90.00
_cell.angle_beta   90.00
_cell.angle_gamma   90.00
#
_symmetry.space_group_name_H-M   'P 1'
#
loop_
_entity.id
_entity.type
_entity.pdbx_description
1 polymer ?
#
loop_
_entity_poly.entity_id
_entity_poly.type
_entity_poly.pdbx_seq_one_letter_code
_entity_poly.pdbx_strand_id
1 'polypeptide(L)'
;MQDHILTITDLLLGAAYADKRLEGNETAKIRSLLAKLLGSATFPAAVEARFKDFSPAAFDVEKAGAHLAGLDGDRRKVLEMIAAVSESDEEIDLSEDRYLRQAAEAMGLAAKDFRDLVVDFQEVDELEGILADTLGL
;
A
#
# COMPACT_ATOMS: atom_id res chain seq x y z
N MET A 1 -10.81 13.35 2.88
CA MET A 1 -10.55 11.93 3.24
C MET A 1 -11.77 11.14 3.67
N GLN A 2 -12.54 11.56 4.69
CA GLN A 2 -13.63 10.75 5.26
C GLN A 2 -14.74 10.41 4.25
N ASP A 3 -15.02 11.32 3.30
CA ASP A 3 -15.99 11.09 2.21
C ASP A 3 -15.60 9.91 1.29
N HIS A 4 -14.32 9.53 1.29
CA HIS A 4 -13.77 8.45 0.50
C HIS A 4 -13.44 7.19 1.32
N ILE A 5 -13.98 7.09 2.55
CA ILE A 5 -13.66 5.99 3.48
C ILE A 5 -13.86 4.61 2.87
N LEU A 6 -14.86 4.43 2.00
CA LEU A 6 -15.10 3.15 1.34
C LEU A 6 -13.98 2.80 0.36
N THR A 7 -13.57 3.74 -0.48
CA THR A 7 -12.45 3.54 -1.42
C THR A 7 -11.13 3.31 -0.69
N ILE A 8 -10.89 4.06 0.41
CA ILE A 8 -9.71 3.85 1.26
C ILE A 8 -9.77 2.46 1.89
N THR A 9 -10.92 2.03 2.41
CA THR A 9 -11.10 0.67 2.96
C THR A 9 -10.80 -0.40 1.92
N ASP A 10 -11.33 -0.25 0.69
CA ASP A 10 -11.10 -1.19 -0.40
C ASP A 10 -9.60 -1.24 -0.80
N LEU A 11 -8.90 -0.10 -0.81
CA LEU A 11 -7.46 -0.04 -1.06
C LEU A 11 -6.63 -0.72 0.04
N LEU A 12 -6.99 -0.55 1.31
CA LEU A 12 -6.27 -1.20 2.42
C LEU A 12 -6.52 -2.72 2.43
N LEU A 13 -7.74 -3.15 2.12
CA LEU A 13 -8.05 -4.56 1.93
C LEU A 13 -7.27 -5.13 0.75
N GLY A 14 -7.24 -4.45 -0.39
CA GLY A 14 -6.45 -4.87 -1.55
C GLY A 14 -4.96 -5.04 -1.23
N ALA A 15 -4.40 -4.17 -0.37
CA ALA A 15 -3.01 -4.26 0.09
C ALA A 15 -2.76 -5.55 0.89
N ALA A 16 -3.58 -5.82 1.89
CA ALA A 16 -3.48 -7.03 2.72
C ALA A 16 -3.78 -8.34 1.94
N TYR A 17 -4.35 -8.25 0.74
CA TYR A 17 -4.58 -9.41 -0.13
C TYR A 17 -3.55 -9.52 -1.26
N ALA A 18 -2.58 -8.60 -1.35
CA ALA A 18 -1.62 -8.56 -2.45
C ALA A 18 -0.70 -9.81 -2.47
N ASP A 19 -0.35 -10.35 -1.30
CA ASP A 19 0.49 -11.55 -1.14
C ASP A 19 -0.32 -12.88 -1.13
N LYS A 20 -1.66 -12.77 -1.21
CA LYS A 20 -2.67 -13.86 -1.15
C LYS A 20 -2.81 -14.56 0.21
N ARG A 21 -2.31 -14.01 1.31
CA ARG A 21 -2.49 -14.53 2.67
C ARG A 21 -2.98 -13.42 3.60
N LEU A 22 -4.30 -13.30 3.70
CA LEU A 22 -4.86 -12.46 4.74
C LEU A 22 -4.71 -13.16 6.10
N GLU A 23 -3.79 -12.68 6.93
CA GLU A 23 -3.69 -13.09 8.32
C GLU A 23 -4.64 -12.26 9.20
N GLY A 24 -5.12 -12.83 10.31
CA GLY A 24 -6.04 -12.15 11.22
C GLY A 24 -5.52 -10.81 11.77
N ASN A 25 -4.19 -10.63 11.77
CA ASN A 25 -3.49 -9.45 12.25
C ASN A 25 -3.68 -8.23 11.32
N GLU A 26 -3.68 -8.43 10.01
CA GLU A 26 -3.79 -7.33 9.04
C GLU A 26 -5.18 -6.70 9.10
N THR A 27 -6.23 -7.51 9.25
CA THR A 27 -7.60 -7.00 9.41
C THR A 27 -7.72 -6.11 10.66
N ALA A 28 -7.09 -6.51 11.77
CA ALA A 28 -7.06 -5.71 12.99
C ALA A 28 -6.28 -4.41 12.78
N LYS A 29 -5.18 -4.44 12.03
CA LYS A 29 -4.39 -3.26 11.66
C LYS A 29 -5.18 -2.29 10.80
N ILE A 30 -5.86 -2.76 9.75
CA ILE A 30 -6.72 -1.95 8.88
C ILE A 30 -7.81 -1.26 9.73
N ARG A 31 -8.49 -2.00 10.61
CA ARG A 31 -9.49 -1.41 11.52
C ARG A 31 -8.87 -0.32 12.41
N SER A 32 -7.70 -0.55 12.98
CA SER A 32 -7.00 0.47 13.79
C SER A 32 -6.71 1.74 13.00
N LEU A 33 -6.23 1.60 11.76
CA LEU A 33 -5.93 2.73 10.87
C LEU A 33 -7.19 3.50 10.48
N LEU A 34 -8.27 2.81 10.10
CA LEU A 34 -9.55 3.43 9.79
C LEU A 34 -10.15 4.15 11.01
N ALA A 35 -10.00 3.58 12.21
CA ALA A 35 -10.49 4.22 13.43
C ALA A 35 -9.75 5.53 13.73
N LYS A 36 -8.43 5.57 13.51
CA LYS A 36 -7.63 6.81 13.61
C LYS A 36 -8.08 7.84 12.58
N LEU A 37 -8.37 7.42 11.35
CA LEU A 37 -8.83 8.30 10.27
C LEU A 37 -10.22 8.91 10.56
N LEU A 38 -11.14 8.11 11.11
CA LEU A 38 -12.50 8.54 11.45
C LEU A 38 -12.58 9.25 12.80
N GLY A 39 -11.55 9.12 13.65
CA GLY A 39 -11.60 9.55 15.05
C GLY A 39 -12.59 8.75 15.90
N SER A 40 -12.98 7.55 15.45
CA SER A 40 -14.00 6.71 16.08
C SER A 40 -13.72 5.23 15.81
N ALA A 41 -13.94 4.38 16.82
CA ALA A 41 -13.89 2.93 16.68
C ALA A 41 -15.19 2.33 16.11
N THR A 42 -16.22 3.16 15.91
CA THR A 42 -17.49 2.74 15.32
C THR A 42 -17.48 2.99 13.82
N PHE A 43 -17.52 1.91 13.04
CA PHE A 43 -17.54 2.00 11.58
C PHE A 43 -18.98 2.06 11.03
N PRO A 44 -19.22 2.82 9.95
CA PRO A 44 -20.47 2.73 9.21
C PRO A 44 -20.71 1.29 8.72
N ALA A 45 -21.98 0.88 8.63
CA ALA A 45 -22.35 -0.46 8.18
C ALA A 45 -21.77 -0.81 6.79
N ALA A 46 -21.62 0.19 5.91
CA ALA A 46 -21.01 0.02 4.60
C ALA A 46 -19.52 -0.36 4.67
N VAL A 47 -18.77 0.17 5.65
CA VAL A 47 -17.37 -0.19 5.89
C VAL A 47 -17.29 -1.63 6.42
N GLU A 48 -18.13 -2.00 7.38
CA GLU A 48 -18.20 -3.37 7.90
C GLU A 48 -18.56 -4.40 6.82
N ALA A 49 -19.43 -4.03 5.86
CA ALA A 49 -19.74 -4.87 4.71
C ALA A 49 -18.50 -5.12 3.84
N ARG A 50 -17.63 -4.11 3.63
CA ARG A 50 -16.38 -4.30 2.88
C ARG A 50 -15.49 -5.38 3.48
N PHE A 51 -15.31 -5.40 4.80
CA PHE A 51 -14.51 -6.45 5.46
C PHE A 51 -15.03 -7.88 5.24
N LYS A 52 -16.32 -8.05 4.90
CA LYS A 52 -16.94 -9.37 4.69
C LYS A 52 -17.04 -9.74 3.21
N ASP A 53 -17.34 -8.75 2.38
CA ASP A 53 -17.75 -8.96 0.99
C ASP A 53 -16.65 -8.59 -0.02
N PHE A 54 -15.50 -8.09 0.45
CA PHE A 54 -14.39 -7.72 -0.42
C PHE A 54 -13.86 -8.93 -1.19
N SER A 55 -13.68 -8.76 -2.50
CA SER A 55 -13.13 -9.76 -3.39
C SER A 55 -11.85 -9.22 -4.03
N PRO A 56 -10.67 -9.76 -3.67
CA PRO A 56 -9.39 -9.31 -4.24
C PRO A 56 -9.35 -9.48 -5.76
N ALA A 57 -9.94 -10.56 -6.26
CA ALA A 57 -9.97 -10.88 -7.70
C ALA A 57 -10.84 -9.90 -8.51
N ALA A 58 -11.81 -9.24 -7.88
CA ALA A 58 -12.69 -8.27 -8.54
C ALA A 58 -12.28 -6.81 -8.28
N PHE A 59 -11.26 -6.60 -7.43
CA PHE A 59 -10.81 -5.27 -7.06
C PHE A 59 -9.82 -4.70 -8.08
N ASP A 60 -9.98 -3.42 -8.37
CA ASP A 60 -9.16 -2.69 -9.34
C ASP A 60 -8.49 -1.51 -8.62
N VAL A 61 -7.23 -1.70 -8.27
CA VAL A 61 -6.41 -0.73 -7.52
C VAL A 61 -6.20 0.55 -8.33
N GLU A 62 -6.09 0.48 -9.66
CA GLU A 62 -5.91 1.66 -10.50
C GLU A 62 -7.16 2.52 -10.51
N LYS A 63 -8.34 1.92 -10.69
CA LYS A 63 -9.60 2.65 -10.61
C LYS A 63 -9.83 3.27 -9.24
N ALA A 64 -9.51 2.53 -8.17
CA ALA A 64 -9.64 3.02 -6.80
C ALA A 64 -8.67 4.18 -6.53
N GLY A 65 -7.41 4.07 -6.96
CA GLY A 65 -6.41 5.14 -6.84
C GLY A 65 -6.80 6.38 -7.64
N ALA A 66 -7.28 6.22 -8.87
CA ALA A 66 -7.75 7.32 -9.71
C ALA A 66 -8.93 8.08 -9.09
N HIS A 67 -9.85 7.37 -8.39
CA HIS A 67 -10.94 8.00 -7.64
C HIS A 67 -10.43 8.90 -6.50
N LEU A 68 -9.21 8.65 -6.01
CA LEU A 68 -8.56 9.44 -4.97
C LEU A 68 -7.57 10.49 -5.49
N ALA A 69 -7.42 10.63 -6.81
CA ALA A 69 -6.49 11.60 -7.40
C ALA A 69 -6.79 13.05 -6.99
N GLY A 70 -8.02 13.37 -6.59
CA GLY A 70 -8.43 14.68 -6.09
C GLY A 70 -8.15 14.94 -4.60
N LEU A 71 -7.55 13.99 -3.86
CA LEU A 71 -7.31 14.13 -2.41
C LEU A 71 -6.14 15.07 -2.04
N ASP A 72 -5.54 15.80 -2.98
CA ASP A 72 -4.41 16.72 -2.75
C ASP A 72 -3.34 16.13 -1.79
N GLY A 73 -3.06 16.81 -0.67
CA GLY A 73 -2.05 16.42 0.32
C GLY A 73 -2.40 15.18 1.16
N ASP A 74 -3.63 14.68 1.06
CA ASP A 74 -4.05 13.46 1.77
C ASP A 74 -3.72 12.18 1.00
N ARG A 75 -3.38 12.24 -0.30
CA ARG A 75 -2.98 11.06 -1.08
C ARG A 75 -1.78 10.33 -0.46
N ARG A 76 -0.80 11.10 0.01
CA ARG A 76 0.38 10.51 0.68
C ARG A 76 0.01 9.77 1.97
N LYS A 77 -0.92 10.30 2.76
CA LYS A 77 -1.41 9.62 3.97
C LYS A 77 -2.07 8.28 3.63
N VAL A 78 -2.78 8.20 2.51
CA VAL A 78 -3.37 6.93 2.05
C VAL A 78 -2.26 5.93 1.71
N LEU A 79 -1.19 6.35 1.03
CA LEU A 79 -0.04 5.47 0.76
C LEU A 79 0.67 5.01 2.04
N GLU A 80 0.87 5.91 3.01
CA GLU A 80 1.44 5.56 4.31
C GLU A 80 0.58 4.53 5.06
N MET A 81 -0.75 4.62 4.93
CA MET A 81 -1.66 3.61 5.49
C MET A 81 -1.54 2.27 4.75
N ILE A 82 -1.36 2.27 3.43
CA ILE A 82 -1.14 1.04 2.64
C ILE A 82 0.18 0.39 3.06
N ALA A 83 1.28 1.16 3.12
CA ALA A 83 2.58 0.66 3.57
C ALA A 83 2.51 0.05 4.98
N ALA A 84 1.84 0.74 5.91
CA ALA A 84 1.71 0.27 7.29
C ALA A 84 0.84 -1.00 7.43
N VAL A 85 0.04 -1.35 6.43
CA VAL A 85 -0.69 -2.63 6.38
C VAL A 85 0.26 -3.73 5.94
N SER A 86 1.02 -3.52 4.85
CA SER A 86 1.98 -4.49 4.31
C SER A 86 3.19 -4.77 5.22
N GLU A 87 3.69 -3.76 5.95
CA GLU A 87 4.80 -3.96 6.89
C GLU A 87 4.45 -4.82 8.12
N SER A 88 3.20 -5.29 8.29
CA SER A 88 2.84 -6.04 9.50
C SER A 88 3.56 -7.38 9.66
N ASP A 89 4.12 -7.89 8.57
CA ASP A 89 4.65 -9.26 8.50
C ASP A 89 6.20 -9.30 8.40
N GLU A 90 6.86 -8.19 8.76
CA GLU A 90 8.33 -8.02 8.86
C GLU A 90 9.14 -8.22 7.55
N GLU A 91 8.50 -8.58 6.45
CA GLU A 91 9.08 -8.68 5.10
C GLU A 91 8.20 -7.93 4.09
N ILE A 92 8.77 -6.98 3.34
CA ILE A 92 8.07 -6.39 2.18
C ILE A 92 8.31 -7.31 0.99
N ASP A 93 7.26 -7.95 0.48
CA ASP A 93 7.35 -8.74 -0.76
C ASP A 93 7.23 -7.83 -1.99
N LEU A 94 7.79 -8.28 -3.12
CA LEU A 94 7.68 -7.61 -4.43
C LEU A 94 6.23 -7.40 -4.87
N SER A 95 5.31 -8.23 -4.39
CA SER A 95 3.87 -8.14 -4.67
C SER A 95 3.24 -6.91 -4.01
N GLU A 96 3.64 -6.61 -2.78
CA GLU A 96 3.14 -5.48 -1.98
C GLU A 96 3.76 -4.17 -2.46
N ASP A 97 5.06 -4.18 -2.74
CA ASP A 97 5.78 -3.07 -3.36
C ASP A 97 5.10 -2.64 -4.67
N ARG A 98 4.79 -3.63 -5.53
CA ARG A 98 4.07 -3.39 -6.78
C ARG A 98 2.68 -2.79 -6.53
N TYR A 99 1.95 -3.29 -5.55
CA TYR A 99 0.63 -2.77 -5.21
C TYR A 99 0.70 -1.30 -4.78
N LEU A 100 1.65 -0.95 -3.90
CA LEU A 100 1.83 0.42 -3.43
C LEU A 100 2.23 1.37 -4.56
N ARG A 101 3.14 0.94 -5.47
CA ARG A 101 3.50 1.70 -6.68
C ARG A 101 2.29 1.94 -7.57
N GLN A 102 1.49 0.91 -7.84
CA GLN A 102 0.31 1.00 -8.70
C GLN A 102 -0.74 1.95 -8.11
N ALA A 103 -0.98 1.89 -6.80
CA ALA A 103 -1.87 2.82 -6.11
C ALA A 103 -1.37 4.27 -6.18
N ALA A 104 -0.06 4.49 -5.98
CA ALA A 104 0.56 5.82 -6.01
C ALA A 104 0.49 6.47 -7.40
N GLU A 105 0.83 5.71 -8.44
CA GLU A 105 0.75 6.15 -9.84
C GLU A 105 -0.70 6.49 -10.22
N ALA A 106 -1.66 5.65 -9.82
CA ALA A 106 -3.08 5.89 -10.08
C ALA A 106 -3.63 7.14 -9.37
N MET A 107 -3.09 7.48 -8.19
CA MET A 107 -3.40 8.74 -7.49
C MET A 107 -2.72 9.97 -8.10
N GLY A 108 -1.82 9.78 -9.07
CA GLY A 108 -1.09 10.84 -9.76
C GLY A 108 0.11 11.38 -8.99
N LEU A 109 0.68 10.61 -8.06
CA LEU A 109 1.89 11.00 -7.33
C LEU A 109 3.15 10.71 -8.16
N ALA A 110 4.14 11.60 -8.10
CA ALA A 110 5.42 11.34 -8.73
C ALA A 110 6.24 10.36 -7.88
N ALA A 111 7.08 9.54 -8.51
CA ALA A 111 7.91 8.53 -7.82
C ALA A 111 8.67 9.09 -6.60
N LYS A 112 9.22 10.30 -6.72
CA LYS A 112 9.93 11.00 -5.63
C LYS A 112 9.07 11.22 -4.37
N ASP A 113 7.75 11.26 -4.51
CA ASP A 113 6.80 11.56 -3.45
C ASP A 113 6.35 10.30 -2.70
N PHE A 114 6.82 9.11 -3.09
CA PHE A 114 6.52 7.84 -2.41
C PHE A 114 7.70 6.83 -2.43
N ARG A 115 8.86 7.20 -2.98
CA ARG A 115 10.05 6.33 -3.11
C ARG A 115 10.54 5.78 -1.77
N ASP A 116 10.30 6.49 -0.68
CA ASP A 116 10.67 6.08 0.68
C ASP A 116 9.72 5.02 1.28
N LEU A 117 8.58 4.76 0.64
CA LEU A 117 7.59 3.76 1.05
C LEU A 117 7.68 2.46 0.24
N VAL A 118 8.59 2.39 -0.74
CA VAL A 118 8.78 1.27 -1.67
C VAL A 118 10.21 0.74 -1.57
N VAL A 119 10.39 -0.54 -1.86
CA VAL A 119 11.72 -1.14 -2.00
C VAL A 119 12.31 -0.65 -3.32
N ASP A 120 13.34 0.18 -3.23
CA ASP A 120 14.08 0.65 -4.39
C ASP A 120 15.45 -0.04 -4.45
N PHE A 121 15.63 -0.90 -5.45
CA PHE A 121 16.94 -1.45 -5.77
C PHE A 121 17.77 -0.32 -6.38
N GLN A 122 18.48 0.44 -5.55
CA GLN A 122 19.57 1.25 -6.05
C GLN A 122 20.56 0.30 -6.71
N GLU A 123 20.85 0.51 -8.00
CA GLU A 123 21.91 -0.20 -8.70
C GLU A 123 23.17 -0.19 -7.83
N VAL A 124 23.65 -1.37 -7.47
CA VAL A 124 24.94 -1.52 -6.78
C VAL A 124 26.01 -1.26 -7.83
N ASP A 125 26.35 0.02 -8.02
CA ASP A 125 27.44 0.48 -8.90
C ASP A 125 28.85 0.12 -8.38
N GLU A 126 28.97 -0.89 -7.50
CA GLU A 126 30.22 -1.32 -6.87
C GLU A 126 30.52 -2.82 -7.03
N LEU A 127 29.99 -3.47 -8.07
CA LEU A 127 30.39 -4.85 -8.43
C LEU A 127 31.44 -4.94 -9.56
N GLU A 128 31.94 -3.81 -10.08
CA GLU A 128 33.08 -3.84 -11.02
C GLU A 128 34.45 -3.82 -10.30
N GLY A 129 34.52 -3.39 -9.03
CA GLY A 129 35.78 -3.33 -8.28
C GLY A 129 36.25 -4.66 -7.69
N ILE A 130 35.32 -5.57 -7.32
CA ILE A 130 35.66 -6.82 -6.62
C ILE A 130 36.15 -7.90 -7.60
N LEU A 131 35.68 -7.90 -8.86
CA LEU A 131 36.13 -8.86 -9.88
C LEU A 131 37.49 -8.50 -10.50
N ALA A 132 37.86 -7.22 -10.51
CA ALA A 132 39.18 -6.79 -11.00
C ALA A 132 40.31 -7.23 -10.05
N ASP A 133 40.11 -7.09 -8.73
CA ASP A 133 41.13 -7.46 -7.73
C ASP A 133 41.31 -8.98 -7.56
N THR A 134 40.32 -9.80 -7.95
CA THR A 134 40.45 -11.26 -7.91
C THR A 134 40.94 -11.90 -9.22
N LEU A 135 40.86 -11.19 -10.35
CA LEU A 135 41.31 -11.71 -11.66
C LEU A 135 42.60 -11.09 -12.19
N GLY A 136 43.15 -10.06 -11.55
CA GLY A 136 44.48 -9.54 -11.87
C GLY A 136 44.65 -9.19 -13.35
N LEU A 137 43.72 -8.42 -13.90
CA LEU A 137 43.86 -7.76 -15.21
C LEU A 137 44.30 -6.32 -15.03
#